data_AF-A0A9D6MIS4-F1
#
_entry.id   AF-A0A9D6MIS4-F1
#
_cell.length_a   1.000
_cell.length_b   1.000
_cell.length_c   1.000
_cell.angle_alpha   90.00
_cell.angle_beta   90.00
_cell.angle_gamma   90.00
#
_symmetry.space_group_name_H-M   'P 1'
#
loop_
_entity.id
_entity.type
_entity.pdbx_description
1 polymer ?
#
loop_
_entity_poly.entity_id
_entity_poly.type
_entity_poly.pdbx_seq_one_letter_code
_entity_poly.pdbx_strand_id
1 'polypeptide(L)' 'MTSVTLRPNESQDQLLKRFRKKVAKSGVLSVVRRKRWFVSKSELRRIQKKKAIRRIKRRQRRTYDD' A
#
# COMPACT_ATOMS: atom_id res chain seq x y z
N MET A 1 -12.39 -6.46 9.68
CA MET A 1 -11.06 -7.11 9.75
C MET A 1 -10.74 -7.79 8.43
N THR A 2 -9.47 -7.94 8.07
CA THR A 2 -9.06 -8.70 6.88
C THR A 2 -8.93 -10.18 7.21
N SER A 3 -9.71 -11.04 6.53
CA SER A 3 -9.63 -12.51 6.65
C SER A 3 -9.47 -13.17 5.28
N VAL A 4 -8.88 -14.36 5.22
CA VAL A 4 -8.86 -15.21 4.01
C VAL A 4 -9.26 -16.62 4.40
N THR A 5 -10.03 -17.28 3.54
CA THR A 5 -10.37 -18.70 3.66
C THR A 5 -9.42 -19.52 2.79
N LEU A 6 -9.04 -20.69 3.31
CA LEU A 6 -8.25 -21.68 2.59
C LEU A 6 -9.09 -22.23 1.43
N ARG A 7 -8.49 -22.30 0.24
CA ARG A 7 -9.13 -22.89 -0.94
C ARG A 7 -8.74 -24.37 -1.08
N PRO A 8 -9.57 -25.21 -1.72
CA PRO A 8 -9.16 -26.54 -2.13
C PRO A 8 -7.93 -26.44 -3.04
N ASN A 9 -6.92 -27.29 -2.82
CA ASN A 9 -5.64 -27.33 -3.55
C ASN A 9 -4.74 -26.08 -3.41
N GLU A 10 -4.94 -25.26 -2.39
CA GLU A 10 -4.05 -24.15 -2.08
C GLU A 10 -2.98 -24.56 -1.06
N SER A 11 -1.72 -24.20 -1.31
CA SER A 11 -0.66 -24.38 -0.33
C SER A 11 -0.69 -23.29 0.76
N GLN A 12 -0.16 -23.59 1.95
CA GLN A 12 -0.13 -22.64 3.06
C GLN A 12 0.59 -21.32 2.70
N ASP A 13 1.64 -21.39 1.88
CA ASP A 13 2.37 -20.22 1.39
C ASP A 13 1.52 -19.33 0.48
N GLN A 14 0.70 -19.94 -0.38
CA GLN A 14 -0.21 -19.22 -1.26
C GLN A 14 -1.29 -18.48 -0.44
N LEU A 15 -1.82 -19.15 0.59
CA LEU A 15 -2.76 -18.56 1.54
C LEU A 15 -2.14 -17.32 2.23
N LEU A 16 -0.91 -17.45 2.74
CA LEU A 16 -0.18 -16.35 3.38
C LEU A 16 0.07 -15.18 2.42
N LYS A 17 0.45 -15.46 1.17
CA LYS A 17 0.64 -14.42 0.13
C LYS A 17 -0.65 -13.66 -0.12
N ARG A 18 -1.80 -14.35 -0.23
CA ARG A 18 -3.11 -13.71 -0.39
C ARG A 18 -3.51 -12.89 0.83
N PHE A 19 -3.28 -13.42 2.04
CA PHE A 19 -3.53 -12.68 3.26
C PHE A 19 -2.72 -11.38 3.30
N ARG A 20 -1.40 -11.45 3.04
CA ARG A 20 -0.53 -10.26 2.96
C ARG A 20 -1.02 -9.26 1.92
N LYS A 21 -1.47 -9.73 0.75
CA LYS A 21 -2.05 -8.86 -0.29
C LYS A 21 -3.35 -8.20 0.18
N LYS A 22 -4.22 -8.92 0.90
CA LYS A 22 -5.47 -8.37 1.45
C LYS A 22 -5.20 -7.35 2.57
N VAL A 23 -4.24 -7.62 3.45
CA VAL A 23 -3.77 -6.66 4.48
C VAL A 23 -3.22 -5.40 3.82
N ALA A 24 -2.33 -5.54 2.84
CA ALA A 24 -1.79 -4.41 2.10
C ALA A 24 -2.89 -3.59 1.39
N LYS A 25 -3.87 -4.26 0.77
CA LYS A 25 -5.03 -3.62 0.12
C LYS A 25 -5.92 -2.87 1.10
N SER A 26 -6.10 -3.39 2.32
CA SER A 26 -6.90 -2.72 3.35
C SER A 26 -6.31 -1.39 3.81
N GLY A 27 -4.98 -1.22 3.68
CA GLY A 27 -4.29 0.02 4.03
C GLY A 27 -4.26 0.35 5.53
N VAL A 28 -4.83 -0.50 6.41
CA VAL A 28 -4.96 -0.23 7.85
C VAL A 28 -3.60 0.10 8.49
N LEU A 29 -2.57 -0.70 8.22
CA LEU A 29 -1.21 -0.45 8.72
C LEU A 29 -0.61 0.88 8.21
N SER A 30 -0.94 1.28 6.98
CA SER A 30 -0.50 2.56 6.41
C SER A 30 -1.17 3.74 7.11
N VAL A 31 -2.47 3.62 7.42
CA VAL A 31 -3.22 4.62 8.17
C VAL A 31 -2.67 4.77 9.58
N VAL A 32 -2.45 3.65 10.29
CA VAL A 32 -1.86 3.65 11.63
C VAL A 32 -0.49 4.32 11.62
N ARG A 33 0.42 3.95 10.71
CA ARG A 33 1.74 4.61 10.59
C ARG A 33 1.64 6.11 10.30
N ARG A 34 0.68 6.53 9.47
CA ARG A 34 0.47 7.94 9.11
C ARG A 34 -0.09 8.75 10.29
N LYS A 35 -0.93 8.14 11.12
CA LYS A 35 -1.56 8.77 12.30
C LYS A 35 -0.76 8.59 13.59
N ARG A 36 0.33 7.80 13.58
CA ARG A 36 1.14 7.46 14.76
C ARG A 36 1.69 8.68 15.51
N TRP A 37 2.03 9.74 14.77
CA TRP A 37 2.60 10.96 15.32
C TRP A 37 1.84 12.16 14.77
N PHE A 38 1.80 13.25 15.55
CA PHE A 38 1.29 14.51 15.05
C PHE A 38 2.19 15.02 13.90
N VAL A 39 1.54 15.51 12.84
CA VAL A 39 2.19 16.13 11.70
C VAL A 39 1.39 17.37 11.37
N SER A 40 2.05 18.52 11.26
CA SER A 40 1.39 19.78 10.94
C SER A 40 0.74 19.74 9.55
N LYS A 41 -0.27 20.59 9.34
CA LYS A 41 -0.99 20.67 8.05
C LYS A 41 -0.05 21.00 6.88
N SER A 42 0.95 21.86 7.11
CA SER A 42 1.96 22.23 6.11
C SER A 42 2.83 21.03 5.72
N GLU A 43 3.31 20.27 6.70
CA GLU A 43 4.13 19.09 6.46
C GLU A 43 3.34 17.98 5.74
N LEU A 44 2.08 17.79 6.12
CA LEU A 44 1.18 16.87 5.43
C LEU A 44 1.02 17.23 3.95
N ARG A 45 0.82 18.51 3.62
CA ARG A 45 0.74 19.00 2.23
C ARG A 45 2.05 18.74 1.47
N ARG A 46 3.21 19.00 2.10
CA ARG A 46 4.54 18.75 1.52
C ARG A 46 4.74 17.27 1.18
N ILE A 47 4.40 16.38 2.10
CA ILE A 47 4.48 14.92 1.91
C ILE A 47 3.55 14.47 0.78
N GLN A 48 2.32 14.98 0.71
CA GLN A 48 1.35 14.65 -0.34
C GLN A 48 1.84 15.09 -1.73
N LYS A 49 2.32 16.33 -1.86
CA LYS A 49 2.92 16.85 -3.11
C LYS A 49 4.09 15.98 -3.57
N LYS A 50 5.01 15.65 -2.66
CA LYS A 50 6.16 14.77 -2.94
C LYS A 50 5.72 13.37 -3.40
N LYS A 51 4.69 12.80 -2.77
CA LYS A 51 4.12 11.49 -3.16
C LYS A 51 3.45 11.53 -4.54
N ALA A 52 2.73 12.61 -4.86
CA ALA A 52 2.09 12.78 -6.16
C ALA A 52 3.11 12.85 -7.30
N ILE A 53 4.15 13.68 -7.15
CA ILE A 53 5.25 13.81 -8.13
C ILE A 53 5.94 12.45 -8.34
N ARG A 54 6.25 11.72 -7.26
CA ARG A 54 6.85 10.37 -7.37
C ARG A 54 5.94 9.39 -8.13
N ARG A 55 4.62 9.46 -7.94
CA ARG A 55 3.66 8.60 -8.64
C ARG A 55 3.65 8.89 -10.13
N ILE A 56 3.67 10.17 -10.53
CA ILE A 56 3.72 10.59 -11.93
C ILE A 56 5.03 10.11 -12.57
N LYS A 57 6.18 10.38 -11.94
CA LYS A 57 7.49 9.94 -12.45
C LYS A 57 7.58 8.42 -12.63
N ARG A 58 7.00 7.63 -11.73
CA ARG A 58 6.95 6.16 -11.88
C ARG A 58 6.08 5.71 -13.06
N ARG A 59 4.98 6.41 -13.34
CA ARG A 59 4.13 6.11 -14.50
C ARG A 59 4.85 6.40 -15.81
N GLN A 60 5.53 7.55 -15.90
CA GLN A 60 6.30 7.95 -17.09
C GLN A 60 7.46 6.99 -17.42
N ARG A 61 8.15 6.43 -16.42
CA ARG A 61 9.18 5.42 -16.68
C ARG A 61 8.61 4.16 -17.32
N ARG A 62 7.47 3.68 -16.79
CA ARG A 62 6.83 2.47 -17.30
C ARG A 62 6.40 2.60 -18.77
N THR A 63 5.98 3.80 -19.21
CA THR A 63 5.59 4.02 -20.62
C THR A 63 6.75 4.13 -21.59
N TYR A 64 8.00 4.19 -21.11
CA TYR A 64 9.20 4.25 -21.95
C TYR A 64 9.91 2.89 -22.04
N ASP A 65 9.65 2.00 -21.08
CA ASP A 65 10.20 0.64 -21.00
C ASP A 65 9.26 -0.42 -21.65
N ASP A 66 8.02 -0.04 -22.01
CA ASP A 66 7.07 -0.81 -22.85
C ASP A 66 7.20 -0.32 -24.31
#